data_AF-A0A0G0KBQ6-F1
#
_entry.id   AF-A0A0G0KBQ6-F1
#
_cell.length_a   1.000
_cell.length_b   1.000
_cell.length_c   1.000
_cell.angle_alpha   90.00
_cell.angle_beta   90.00
_cell.angle_gamma   90.00
#
_symmetry.space_group_name_H-M   'P 1'
#
loop_
_entity.id
_entity.type
_entity.pdbx_description
1 polymer ?
#
loop_
_entity_poly.entity_id
_entity_poly.type
_entity_poly.pdbx_seq_one_letter_code
_entity_poly.pdbx_strand_id
1 'polypeptide(L)'
;MNHKPDSHWLRPTEIEVVNYINSHTSPDDYVFVFNNEATYYYFLKGKSPTRFAQISMADTNQYREEVLHDLQIHQPKYILYSTGGMAEGIEGVPITDRFPEIVAWIEENYPIRIPIASALIRAKEE
;
A
#
# COMPACT_ATOMS: atom_id res chain seq x y z
N MET A 1 -20.12 -26.23 -5.40
CA MET A 1 -19.08 -25.26 -5.78
C MET A 1 -17.78 -25.68 -5.12
N ASN A 2 -16.67 -25.74 -5.86
CA ASN A 2 -15.37 -26.08 -5.28
C ASN A 2 -14.84 -24.86 -4.51
N HIS A 3 -14.88 -24.89 -3.18
CA HIS A 3 -14.24 -23.87 -2.34
C HIS A 3 -12.72 -24.03 -2.43
N LYS A 4 -12.06 -23.06 -3.05
CA LYS A 4 -10.59 -22.88 -2.97
C LYS A 4 -10.30 -21.87 -1.86
N PRO A 5 -9.21 -22.02 -1.10
CA PRO A 5 -8.79 -20.98 -0.15
C PRO A 5 -8.45 -19.70 -0.92
N ASP A 6 -8.65 -18.53 -0.31
CA ASP A 6 -8.41 -17.24 -0.96
C ASP A 6 -6.97 -17.07 -1.44
N SER A 7 -6.00 -17.68 -0.74
CA SER A 7 -4.58 -17.73 -1.14
C SER A 7 -4.34 -18.43 -2.49
N HIS A 8 -5.31 -19.20 -3.00
CA HIS A 8 -5.24 -19.81 -4.33
C HIS A 8 -5.09 -18.76 -5.45
N TRP A 9 -5.56 -17.54 -5.21
CA TRP A 9 -5.55 -16.44 -6.18
C TRP A 9 -4.31 -15.54 -6.07
N LEU A 10 -3.41 -15.83 -5.11
CA LEU A 10 -2.19 -15.08 -4.90
C LEU A 10 -0.98 -15.81 -5.48
N ARG A 11 -0.04 -15.04 -6.03
CA ARG A 11 1.32 -15.48 -6.35
C ARG A 11 2.08 -15.77 -5.05
N PRO A 12 3.09 -16.67 -5.06
CA PRO A 12 3.90 -16.95 -3.87
C PRO A 12 4.49 -15.69 -3.22
N THR A 13 4.95 -14.73 -4.01
CA THR A 13 5.49 -13.46 -3.52
C THR A 13 4.43 -12.58 -2.85
N GLU A 14 3.18 -12.60 -3.34
CA GLU A 14 2.08 -11.87 -2.72
C GLU A 14 1.68 -12.50 -1.38
N ILE A 15 1.72 -13.84 -1.29
CA ILE A 15 1.49 -14.57 -0.04
C ILE A 15 2.52 -14.16 1.02
N GLU A 16 3.80 -14.05 0.66
CA GLU A 16 4.86 -13.60 1.57
C GLU A 16 4.60 -12.17 2.10
N VAL A 17 4.25 -11.24 1.21
CA VAL A 17 3.90 -9.86 1.59
C VAL A 17 2.69 -9.81 2.53
N VAL A 18 1.60 -10.51 2.17
CA VAL A 18 0.38 -10.57 2.98
C VAL A 18 0.67 -11.17 4.36
N ASN A 19 1.42 -12.27 4.41
CA ASN A 19 1.77 -12.93 5.68
C ASN A 19 2.65 -12.04 6.56
N TYR A 20 3.61 -11.33 5.96
CA TYR A 20 4.46 -10.40 6.69
C TYR A 20 3.62 -9.29 7.31
N ILE A 21 2.79 -8.59 6.53
CA ILE A 21 1.97 -7.49 7.05
C ILE A 21 0.96 -8.00 8.09
N ASN A 22 0.27 -9.11 7.82
CA ASN A 22 -0.76 -9.66 8.72
C ASN A 22 -0.25 -10.27 10.03
N SER A 23 1.04 -10.63 10.09
CA SER A 23 1.69 -11.08 11.33
C SER A 23 2.13 -9.92 12.23
N HIS A 24 2.19 -8.69 11.68
CA HIS A 24 2.60 -7.49 12.39
C HIS A 24 1.48 -6.43 12.50
N THR A 25 0.28 -6.72 12.02
CA THR A 25 -0.89 -5.82 12.06
C THR A 25 -2.13 -6.50 12.64
N SER A 26 -3.03 -5.67 13.15
CA SER A 26 -4.36 -5.99 13.66
C SER A 26 -5.44 -5.25 12.86
N PRO A 27 -6.72 -5.60 13.01
CA PRO A 27 -7.82 -4.89 12.34
C PRO A 27 -7.94 -3.40 12.65
N ASP A 28 -7.39 -2.96 13.79
CA ASP A 28 -7.40 -1.55 14.19
C ASP A 28 -6.25 -0.75 13.58
N ASP A 29 -5.20 -1.43 13.10
CA ASP A 29 -4.07 -0.80 12.43
C ASP A 29 -4.44 -0.33 11.02
N TYR A 30 -3.78 0.73 10.58
CA TYR A 30 -3.85 1.20 9.20
C TYR A 30 -2.71 0.62 8.35
N VAL A 31 -3.01 0.27 7.09
CA VAL A 31 -2.01 -0.10 6.08
C VAL A 31 -2.31 0.69 4.81
N PHE A 32 -1.31 1.38 4.28
CA PHE A 32 -1.47 2.14 3.04
C PHE A 32 -0.91 1.37 1.84
N VAL A 33 -1.75 1.09 0.84
CA VAL A 33 -1.35 0.41 -0.39
C VAL A 33 -1.13 1.47 -1.47
N PHE A 34 0.12 1.95 -1.57
CA PHE A 34 0.48 3.04 -2.48
C PHE A 34 0.64 2.55 -3.93
N ASN A 35 1.05 1.30 -4.14
CA ASN A 35 1.37 0.74 -5.45
C ASN A 35 0.17 0.51 -6.41
N ASN A 36 -1.00 1.08 -6.11
CA ASN A 36 -2.24 0.98 -6.88
C ASN A 36 -2.91 -0.40 -6.94
N GLU A 37 -2.43 -1.38 -6.19
CA GLU A 37 -2.99 -2.75 -6.19
C GLU A 37 -4.04 -2.92 -5.08
N ALA A 38 -5.22 -2.34 -5.26
CA ALA A 38 -6.32 -2.37 -4.28
C ALA A 38 -6.70 -3.77 -3.78
N THR A 39 -6.41 -4.81 -4.57
CA THR A 39 -6.60 -6.22 -4.21
C THR A 39 -5.94 -6.58 -2.87
N TYR A 40 -4.83 -5.94 -2.48
CA TYR A 40 -4.21 -6.19 -1.18
C TYR A 40 -5.16 -5.90 -0.01
N TYR A 41 -6.04 -4.90 -0.10
CA TYR A 41 -7.01 -4.61 0.97
C TYR A 41 -7.99 -5.75 1.24
N TYR A 42 -8.20 -6.67 0.30
CA TYR A 42 -9.00 -7.87 0.53
C TYR A 42 -8.27 -8.88 1.43
N PHE A 43 -6.95 -8.98 1.30
CA PHE A 43 -6.13 -9.99 1.99
C PHE A 43 -5.49 -9.49 3.28
N LEU A 44 -5.36 -8.17 3.44
CA LEU A 44 -4.77 -7.55 4.61
C LEU A 44 -5.78 -7.38 5.74
N LYS A 45 -5.33 -7.54 6.99
CA LYS A 45 -6.14 -7.28 8.19
C LYS A 45 -6.31 -5.78 8.44
N GLY A 46 -5.26 -5.00 8.19
CA GLY A 46 -5.26 -3.57 8.42
C GLY A 46 -6.14 -2.83 7.41
N LYS A 47 -6.82 -1.77 7.88
CA LYS A 47 -7.70 -0.94 7.05
C LYS A 47 -6.92 0.12 6.28
N SER A 48 -7.49 0.60 5.17
CA SER A 48 -6.94 1.75 4.46
C SER A 48 -7.04 3.01 5.33
N PRO A 49 -5.99 3.86 5.40
CA PRO A 49 -6.08 5.16 6.07
C PRO A 49 -6.88 6.19 5.28
N THR A 50 -7.09 5.95 3.98
CA THR A 50 -7.81 6.86 3.08
C THR A 50 -9.05 6.20 2.49
N ARG A 51 -9.99 6.99 1.99
CA ARG A 51 -11.14 6.48 1.24
C ARG A 51 -10.81 5.97 -0.18
N PHE A 52 -9.58 6.17 -0.65
CA PHE A 52 -9.16 5.78 -2.00
C PHE A 52 -8.55 4.37 -1.97
N ALA A 53 -9.29 3.39 -2.50
CA ALA A 53 -8.79 2.02 -2.61
C ALA A 53 -7.60 1.92 -3.59
N GLN A 54 -7.56 2.80 -4.59
CA GLN A 54 -6.48 2.94 -5.57
C GLN A 54 -6.01 4.39 -5.54
N ILE A 55 -4.70 4.62 -5.35
CA ILE A 55 -4.18 5.98 -5.27
C ILE A 55 -4.36 6.77 -6.57
N SER A 56 -4.45 6.08 -7.72
CA SER A 56 -4.77 6.71 -9.01
C SER A 56 -6.13 7.43 -9.03
N MET A 57 -7.06 7.11 -8.12
CA MET A 57 -8.31 7.84 -7.96
C MET A 57 -8.14 9.23 -7.33
N ALA A 58 -7.00 9.50 -6.70
CA ALA A 58 -6.66 10.78 -6.09
C ALA A 58 -5.93 11.71 -7.08
N ASP A 59 -6.32 11.73 -8.35
CA ASP A 59 -5.52 12.40 -9.40
C ASP A 59 -5.55 13.94 -9.32
N THR A 60 -6.57 14.52 -8.68
CA THR A 60 -6.69 15.99 -8.49
C THR A 60 -5.93 16.47 -7.25
N ASN A 61 -5.39 17.70 -7.28
CA ASN A 61 -4.68 18.28 -6.13
C ASN A 61 -5.49 18.20 -4.82
N GLN A 62 -6.79 18.50 -4.88
CA GLN A 62 -7.68 18.40 -3.73
C GLN A 62 -7.69 16.99 -3.13
N TYR A 63 -7.72 15.94 -3.95
CA TYR A 63 -7.71 14.56 -3.46
C TYR A 63 -6.33 14.12 -2.98
N ARG A 64 -5.24 14.67 -3.54
CA ARG A 64 -3.88 14.41 -3.04
C ARG A 64 -3.66 15.04 -1.67
N GLU A 65 -4.15 16.26 -1.48
CA GLU A 65 -4.19 16.93 -0.18
C GLU A 65 -5.03 16.13 0.83
N GLU A 66 -6.17 15.60 0.41
CA GLU A 66 -6.99 14.71 1.23
C GLU A 66 -6.23 13.44 1.64
N VAL A 67 -5.52 12.79 0.71
CA VAL A 67 -4.67 11.62 1.03
C VAL A 67 -3.59 11.99 2.05
N LEU A 68 -2.88 13.11 1.86
CA LEU A 68 -1.85 13.55 2.80
C LEU A 68 -2.44 13.84 4.19
N HIS A 69 -3.61 14.47 4.25
CA HIS A 69 -4.32 14.73 5.49
C HIS A 69 -4.73 13.43 6.20
N ASP A 70 -5.33 12.49 5.47
CA ASP A 70 -5.72 11.19 5.97
C ASP A 70 -4.51 10.40 6.51
N LEU A 71 -3.38 10.43 5.80
CA LEU A 71 -2.15 9.76 6.22
C LEU A 71 -1.53 10.36 7.49
N GLN A 72 -1.77 11.65 7.77
CA GLN A 72 -1.33 12.31 8.99
C GLN A 72 -2.19 11.93 10.21
N ILE A 73 -3.51 11.83 10.03
CA ILE A 73 -4.47 11.50 11.09
C ILE A 73 -4.50 9.99 11.36
N HIS A 74 -4.56 9.19 10.29
CA HIS A 74 -4.66 7.74 10.31
C HIS A 74 -3.29 7.14 9.95
N GLN A 75 -2.31 7.32 10.82
CA GLN A 75 -0.93 6.94 10.52
C GLN A 75 -0.83 5.43 10.26
N PRO A 76 -0.53 4.99 9.02
CA PRO A 76 -0.35 3.58 8.74
C PRO A 76 0.81 2.99 9.54
N LYS A 77 0.68 1.73 9.95
CA LYS A 77 1.79 0.97 10.50
C LYS A 77 2.79 0.59 9.41
N TYR A 78 2.26 0.25 8.22
CA TYR A 78 3.04 -0.09 7.05
C TYR A 78 2.49 0.58 5.80
N ILE A 79 3.40 0.88 4.88
CA ILE A 79 3.08 1.33 3.53
C ILE A 79 3.60 0.29 2.55
N LEU A 80 2.71 -0.37 1.82
CA LEU A 80 3.08 -1.20 0.68
C LEU A 80 3.41 -0.27 -0.49
N TYR A 81 4.70 -0.01 -0.67
CA TYR A 81 5.22 1.03 -1.54
C TYR A 81 5.32 0.57 -3.00
N SER A 82 5.79 -0.66 -3.21
CA SER A 82 5.97 -1.28 -4.53
C SER A 82 5.93 -2.80 -4.38
N THR A 83 5.52 -3.51 -5.42
CA THR A 83 5.53 -4.97 -5.60
C THR A 83 6.28 -5.39 -6.86
N GLY A 84 6.74 -4.43 -7.67
CA GLY A 84 7.24 -4.63 -9.03
C GLY A 84 6.12 -4.98 -10.03
N GLY A 85 4.87 -4.63 -9.69
CA GLY A 85 3.68 -4.97 -10.46
C GLY A 85 3.40 -4.01 -11.61
N MET A 86 2.64 -4.46 -12.61
CA MET A 86 2.23 -3.63 -13.75
C MET A 86 1.34 -2.44 -13.32
N ALA A 87 0.63 -2.56 -12.19
CA ALA A 87 -0.26 -1.51 -11.68
C ALA A 87 0.47 -0.26 -11.16
N GLU A 88 1.79 -0.35 -10.95
CA GLU A 88 2.64 0.77 -10.53
C GLU A 88 2.91 1.77 -11.65
N GLY A 89 2.57 1.45 -12.89
CA GLY A 89 2.64 2.36 -14.02
C GLY A 89 1.29 2.47 -14.72
N ILE A 90 0.75 3.68 -14.82
CA ILE A 90 -0.46 3.94 -15.62
C ILE A 90 -0.04 4.76 -16.84
N GLU A 91 -0.37 4.26 -18.02
CA GLU A 91 -0.03 4.91 -19.31
C GLU A 91 1.48 5.15 -19.48
N GLY A 92 2.30 4.26 -18.90
CA GLY A 92 3.76 4.37 -18.95
C GLY A 92 4.37 5.36 -17.96
N VAL A 93 3.56 5.99 -17.11
CA VAL A 93 4.04 6.90 -16.04
C VAL A 93 4.05 6.16 -14.71
N PRO A 94 5.23 6.02 -14.05
CA PRO A 94 5.32 5.46 -12.71
C PRO A 94 4.48 6.23 -11.70
N ILE A 95 3.90 5.52 -10.74
CA ILE A 95 3.05 6.13 -9.73
C ILE A 95 3.81 7.10 -8.82
N THR A 96 5.09 6.84 -8.64
CA THR A 96 6.01 7.74 -7.91
C THR A 96 6.13 9.10 -8.58
N ASP A 97 6.06 9.13 -9.91
CA ASP A 97 6.18 10.35 -10.71
C ASP A 97 4.83 11.08 -10.81
N ARG A 98 3.71 10.35 -10.68
CA ARG A 98 2.35 10.92 -10.66
C ARG A 98 2.02 11.63 -9.35
N PHE A 99 2.55 11.11 -8.23
CA PHE A 99 2.24 11.58 -6.88
C PHE A 99 3.52 11.95 -6.09
N PRO A 100 4.37 12.86 -6.61
CA PRO A 100 5.67 13.17 -6.00
C PRO A 100 5.56 13.72 -4.57
N GLU A 101 4.50 14.45 -4.25
CA GLU A 101 4.23 14.99 -2.91
C GLU A 101 3.91 13.89 -1.89
N ILE A 102 3.19 12.85 -2.32
CA ILE A 102 2.87 11.69 -1.48
C ILE A 102 4.13 10.84 -1.29
N VAL A 103 4.92 10.65 -2.35
CA VAL A 103 6.22 9.98 -2.25
C VAL A 103 7.12 10.70 -1.26
N ALA A 104 7.32 12.00 -1.39
CA ALA A 104 8.17 12.78 -0.50
C ALA A 104 7.73 12.61 0.97
N TRP A 105 6.43 12.69 1.24
CA TRP A 105 5.88 12.48 2.57
C TRP A 105 6.14 11.05 3.09
N ILE A 106 5.95 10.03 2.26
CA ILE A 106 6.23 8.63 2.62
C ILE A 106 7.71 8.45 2.95
N GLU A 107 8.62 8.98 2.13
CA GLU A 107 10.05 8.80 2.34
C GLU A 107 10.57 9.51 3.59
N GLU A 108 10.00 10.68 3.90
CA GLU A 108 10.31 11.45 5.11
C GLU A 108 9.78 10.76 6.38
N ASN A 109 8.55 10.25 6.35
CA ASN A 109 7.86 9.76 7.56
C ASN A 109 8.00 8.24 7.78
N TYR A 110 8.36 7.48 6.75
CA TYR A 110 8.52 6.03 6.78
C TYR A 110 9.88 5.63 6.16
N PRO A 111 11.00 5.99 6.83
CA PRO A 111 12.34 5.82 6.28
C PRO A 111 12.82 4.36 6.28
N ILE A 112 12.26 3.50 7.14
CA ILE A 112 12.66 2.09 7.20
C ILE A 112 12.16 1.36 5.96
N ARG A 113 13.07 0.67 5.26
CA ARG A 113 12.80 -0.10 4.04
C ARG A 113 12.88 -1.60 4.35
N ILE A 114 11.77 -2.30 4.10
CA ILE A 114 11.63 -3.73 4.38
C ILE A 114 11.35 -4.44 3.05
N PRO A 115 12.40 -4.96 2.37
CA PRO A 115 12.22 -5.74 1.16
C PRO A 115 11.65 -7.12 1.48
N ILE A 116 10.56 -7.52 0.82
CA ILE A 116 9.94 -8.84 0.93
C ILE A 116 9.67 -9.35 -0.49
N ALA A 117 10.39 -10.39 -0.91
CA ALA A 117 10.40 -10.86 -2.30
C ALA A 117 10.67 -9.70 -3.30
N SER A 118 9.74 -9.43 -4.22
CA SER A 118 9.82 -8.30 -5.16
C SER A 118 9.23 -7.00 -4.61
N ALA A 119 8.64 -7.02 -3.42
CA ALA A 119 7.96 -5.88 -2.82
C ALA A 119 8.84 -5.07 -1.87
N LEU A 120 8.51 -3.79 -1.75
CA LEU A 120 9.07 -2.87 -0.78
C LEU A 120 7.95 -2.39 0.14
N ILE A 121 8.10 -2.70 1.43
CA ILE A 121 7.28 -2.15 2.50
C ILE A 121 8.08 -1.05 3.19
N ARG A 122 7.41 0.04 3.58
CA ARG A 122 7.98 1.12 4.38
C ARG A 122 7.34 1.20 5.76
N ALA A 123 8.16 1.53 6.76
CA ALA A 123 7.76 1.62 8.17
C ALA A 123 8.40 2.84 8.85
N LYS A 124 7.84 3.25 9.99
CA LYS A 124 8.43 4.29 10.86
C LYS A 124 9.63 3.77 11.63
N GLU A 125 10.48 4.67 12.12
CA GLU A 125 11.44 4.36 13.18
C GLU A 125 10.70 4.09 14.50
N GLU A 126 11.18 3.12 15.29
CA GLU A 126 10.62 2.76 16.60
C GLU A 126 10.96 3.78 17.69
#